data_AF-K1XQ57-F1
#
_entry.id   AF-K1XQ57-F1
#
_cell.length_a   1.000
_cell.length_b   1.000
_cell.length_c   1.000
_cell.angle_alpha   90.00
_cell.angle_beta   90.00
_cell.angle_gamma   90.00
#
_symmetry.space_group_name_H-M   'P 1'
#
loop_
_entity.id
_entity.type
_entity.pdbx_description
1 polymer ?
#
loop_
_entity_poly.entity_id
_entity_poly.type
_entity_poly.pdbx_seq_one_letter_code
_entity_poly.pdbx_strand_id
1 'polypeptide(L)'
;MKFSSSTSAAVLGILITSCHAQVKLLATIPELAAYCSTVGPNTYVAVRYENTSNIVTYDFNECYPYELPTGGLAQVAVFCKTTTCTNKPNPDCSGGAVPPVPVPIPAGTVLPNVVDFVQLLGQGATCQRNGLSS
;
A
#
# COMPACT_ATOMS: atom_id res chain seq x y z
N MET A 1 -29.97 37.54 -42.11
CA MET A 1 -28.70 37.28 -41.38
C MET A 1 -29.11 36.62 -40.06
N LYS A 2 -28.91 35.29 -39.88
CA LYS A 2 -27.80 34.64 -39.13
C LYS A 2 -27.62 35.32 -37.75
N PHE A 3 -27.83 34.65 -36.61
CA PHE A 3 -27.02 33.56 -36.08
C PHE A 3 -27.76 32.58 -35.16
N SER A 4 -27.32 31.32 -35.26
CA SER A 4 -27.50 30.20 -34.33
C SER A 4 -26.29 30.12 -33.37
N SER A 5 -26.47 29.56 -32.16
CA SER A 5 -25.55 28.67 -31.40
C SER A 5 -25.83 28.85 -29.89
N SER A 6 -26.45 27.91 -29.15
CA SER A 6 -26.06 26.54 -28.75
C SER A 6 -25.02 26.48 -27.62
N THR A 7 -25.51 26.03 -26.45
CA THR A 7 -24.92 25.27 -25.31
C THR A 7 -23.41 25.25 -25.05
N SER A 8 -23.02 25.44 -23.77
CA SER A 8 -22.08 24.57 -23.03
C SER A 8 -21.87 25.04 -21.59
N ALA A 9 -22.46 24.33 -20.61
CA ALA A 9 -22.20 24.51 -19.19
C ALA A 9 -22.17 23.14 -18.49
N ALA A 10 -21.19 22.28 -18.83
CA ALA A 10 -21.02 20.98 -18.16
C ALA A 10 -19.62 20.35 -18.39
N VAL A 11 -18.51 21.06 -18.14
CA VAL A 11 -17.16 20.42 -18.17
C VAL A 11 -16.19 21.01 -17.14
N LEU A 12 -16.65 21.39 -15.95
CA LEU A 12 -15.77 21.99 -14.92
C LEU A 12 -15.94 21.40 -13.51
N GLY A 13 -16.40 20.15 -13.40
CA GLY A 13 -16.65 19.49 -12.10
C GLY A 13 -15.73 18.30 -11.79
N ILE A 14 -14.95 17.79 -12.76
CA ILE A 14 -14.35 16.45 -12.65
C ILE A 14 -12.84 16.48 -12.28
N LEU A 15 -12.16 17.62 -12.37
CA LEU A 15 -10.70 17.70 -12.17
C LEU A 15 -10.24 18.01 -10.73
N ILE A 16 -11.12 18.42 -9.82
CA ILE A 16 -10.72 18.91 -8.48
C ILE A 16 -10.68 17.77 -7.43
N THR A 17 -11.41 16.68 -7.64
CA THR A 17 -11.50 15.56 -6.69
C THR A 17 -10.29 14.63 -6.72
N SER A 18 -9.69 14.41 -7.88
CA SER A 18 -8.52 13.53 -8.01
C SER A 18 -7.26 14.10 -7.35
N CYS A 19 -7.09 15.42 -7.38
CA CYS A 19 -5.92 16.09 -6.78
C CYS A 19 -5.90 15.99 -5.24
N HIS A 20 -7.07 16.05 -4.58
CA HIS A 20 -7.14 16.01 -3.11
C HIS A 20 -6.73 14.65 -2.51
N ALA A 21 -7.15 13.55 -3.13
CA ALA A 21 -6.79 12.21 -2.66
C ALA A 21 -5.29 11.94 -2.79
N GLN A 22 -4.68 12.39 -3.90
CA GLN A 22 -3.26 12.22 -4.17
C GLN A 22 -2.38 13.07 -3.24
N VAL A 23 -2.76 14.32 -2.97
CA VAL A 23 -2.03 15.20 -2.03
C VAL A 23 -2.07 14.65 -0.60
N LYS A 24 -3.22 14.11 -0.17
CA LYS A 24 -3.37 13.54 1.17
C LYS A 24 -2.51 12.28 1.34
N LEU A 25 -2.42 11.42 0.33
CA LEU A 25 -1.58 10.23 0.36
C LEU A 25 -0.09 10.58 0.45
N LEU A 26 0.38 11.51 -0.40
CA LEU A 26 1.78 11.95 -0.40
C LEU A 26 2.21 12.58 0.93
N ALA A 27 1.31 13.32 1.58
CA ALA A 27 1.58 13.90 2.89
C ALA A 27 1.76 12.85 4.01
N THR A 28 1.18 11.65 3.86
CA THR A 28 1.27 10.58 4.88
C THR A 28 2.51 9.71 4.78
N ILE A 29 3.19 9.67 3.63
CA ILE A 29 4.41 8.87 3.43
C ILE A 29 5.51 9.21 4.45
N PRO A 30 5.91 10.48 4.66
CA PRO A 30 6.96 10.79 5.63
C PRO A 30 6.56 10.47 7.08
N GLU A 31 5.28 10.64 7.43
CA GLU A 31 4.75 10.24 8.75
C GLU A 31 4.87 8.72 8.95
N LEU A 32 4.45 7.93 7.96
CA LEU A 32 4.56 6.47 8.00
C LEU A 32 6.02 6.00 8.06
N ALA A 33 6.92 6.62 7.28
CA ALA A 33 8.34 6.28 7.27
C ALA A 33 9.00 6.56 8.63
N ALA A 34 8.71 7.72 9.21
CA ALA A 34 9.19 8.10 10.54
C ALA A 34 8.64 7.15 11.61
N TYR A 35 7.33 6.87 11.58
CA TYR A 35 6.69 5.95 12.52
C TYR A 35 7.30 4.55 12.45
N CYS A 36 7.36 3.94 11.26
CA CYS A 36 7.92 2.61 11.02
C CYS A 36 9.32 2.45 11.64
N SER A 37 10.15 3.47 11.51
CA SER A 37 11.55 3.44 11.99
C SER A 37 11.67 3.53 13.52
N THR A 38 10.59 3.84 14.25
CA THR A 38 10.59 4.07 15.71
C THR A 38 9.86 3.01 16.52
N VAL A 39 8.96 2.21 15.90
CA VAL A 39 8.11 1.24 16.62
C VAL A 39 8.92 0.13 17.28
N GLY A 40 9.83 -0.50 16.54
CA GLY A 40 10.57 -1.63 17.08
C GLY A 40 11.70 -2.17 16.18
N PRO A 41 12.60 -2.97 16.75
CA PRO A 41 13.74 -3.53 16.02
C PRO A 41 13.35 -4.61 14.99
N ASN A 42 12.16 -5.19 15.11
CA ASN A 42 11.63 -6.22 14.21
C ASN A 42 10.59 -5.70 13.21
N THR A 43 10.07 -4.50 13.41
CA THR A 43 9.08 -3.87 12.52
C THR A 43 9.72 -3.51 11.19
N TYR A 44 9.18 -4.00 10.09
CA TYR A 44 9.76 -3.78 8.76
C TYR A 44 8.89 -2.91 7.86
N VAL A 45 7.60 -2.82 8.14
CA VAL A 45 6.63 -2.08 7.32
C VAL A 45 5.59 -1.38 8.20
N ALA A 46 5.22 -0.18 7.79
CA ALA A 46 4.07 0.55 8.29
C ALA A 46 3.06 0.76 7.16
N VAL A 47 1.77 0.56 7.46
CA VAL A 47 0.68 0.50 6.50
C VAL A 47 -0.45 1.40 6.96
N ARG A 48 -1.00 2.16 6.02
CA ARG A 48 -2.28 2.83 6.19
C ARG A 48 -3.35 2.01 5.48
N TYR A 49 -4.39 1.62 6.21
CA TYR A 49 -5.56 0.95 5.65
C TYR A 49 -6.72 1.91 5.47
N GLU A 50 -7.59 1.60 4.50
CA GLU A 50 -8.89 2.24 4.36
C GLU A 50 -9.70 2.12 5.65
N ASN A 51 -10.52 3.13 5.91
CA ASN A 51 -11.44 3.16 7.05
C ASN A 51 -10.76 3.00 8.43
N THR A 52 -9.43 3.15 8.50
CA THR A 52 -8.64 3.03 9.72
C THR A 52 -7.86 4.32 9.96
N SER A 53 -8.03 4.93 11.14
CA SER A 53 -7.30 6.15 11.52
C SER A 53 -5.86 5.86 11.98
N ASN A 54 -5.59 4.64 12.42
CA ASN A 54 -4.30 4.25 13.00
C ASN A 54 -3.34 3.74 11.90
N ILE A 55 -2.05 3.93 12.14
CA ILE A 55 -1.01 3.25 11.37
C ILE A 55 -0.89 1.83 11.92
N VAL A 56 -0.90 0.85 11.03
CA VAL A 56 -0.67 -0.56 11.39
C VAL A 56 0.75 -0.93 10.99
N THR A 57 1.43 -1.68 11.83
CA THR A 57 2.80 -2.14 11.57
C THR A 57 2.86 -3.65 11.60
N TYR A 58 3.81 -4.20 10.86
CA TYR A 58 4.08 -5.63 10.86
C TYR A 58 5.55 -5.90 11.13
N ASP A 59 5.79 -6.89 11.99
CA ASP A 59 7.11 -7.43 12.29
C ASP A 59 7.48 -8.55 11.32
N PHE A 60 8.78 -8.83 11.20
CA PHE A 60 9.24 -9.94 10.37
C PHE A 60 8.56 -11.26 10.76
N ASN A 61 8.20 -12.04 9.74
CA ASN A 61 7.45 -13.30 9.83
C ASN A 61 5.98 -13.17 10.27
N GLU A 62 5.47 -11.97 10.51
CA GLU A 62 4.04 -11.77 10.67
C GLU A 62 3.32 -11.81 9.32
N CYS A 63 2.05 -12.19 9.37
CA CYS A 63 1.18 -12.06 8.21
C CYS A 63 0.81 -10.59 8.01
N TYR A 64 1.18 -10.06 6.85
CA TYR A 64 0.76 -8.77 6.36
C TYR A 64 -0.40 -8.97 5.37
N PRO A 65 -1.66 -8.84 5.80
CA PRO A 65 -2.82 -8.92 4.91
C PRO A 65 -2.93 -7.64 4.06
N TYR A 66 -3.31 -7.77 2.79
CA TYR A 66 -3.60 -6.59 1.98
C TYR A 66 -5.01 -6.04 2.20
N GLU A 67 -5.89 -6.83 2.82
CA GLU A 67 -7.21 -6.45 3.30
C GLU A 67 -7.40 -6.91 4.75
N LEU A 68 -7.75 -5.99 5.64
CA LEU A 68 -8.05 -6.35 7.03
C LEU A 68 -9.35 -7.17 7.13
N PRO A 69 -9.53 -8.01 8.17
CA PRO A 69 -10.81 -8.70 8.41
C PRO A 69 -12.03 -7.78 8.54
N THR A 70 -11.80 -6.50 8.81
CA THR A 70 -12.83 -5.44 8.86
C THR A 70 -13.19 -4.87 7.48
N GLY A 71 -12.55 -5.32 6.39
CA GLY A 71 -12.76 -4.87 5.02
C GLY A 71 -11.94 -3.65 4.59
N GLY A 72 -10.97 -3.23 5.40
CA GLY A 72 -10.08 -2.11 5.04
C GLY A 72 -8.95 -2.56 4.13
N LEU A 73 -8.85 -2.01 2.91
CA LEU A 73 -7.75 -2.28 1.98
C LEU A 73 -6.49 -1.48 2.34
N ALA A 74 -5.30 -2.05 2.14
CA ALA A 74 -4.06 -1.30 2.29
C ALA A 74 -4.04 -0.16 1.26
N GLN A 75 -3.89 1.09 1.70
CA GLN A 75 -3.79 2.26 0.81
C GLN A 75 -2.34 2.57 0.44
N VAL A 76 -1.45 2.49 1.43
CA VAL A 76 -0.01 2.69 1.26
C VAL A 76 0.75 1.91 2.30
N ALA A 77 1.83 1.27 1.87
CA ALA A 77 2.82 0.66 2.74
C ALA A 77 4.18 1.34 2.55
N VAL A 78 4.88 1.55 3.67
CA VAL A 78 6.26 2.05 3.68
C VAL A 78 7.14 1.03 4.38
N PHE A 79 8.13 0.52 3.66
CA PHE A 79 9.09 -0.45 4.17
C PHE A 79 10.27 0.30 4.79
N CYS A 80 10.41 0.28 6.12
CA CYS A 80 11.57 0.90 6.78
C CYS A 80 12.78 -0.04 6.91
N LYS A 81 12.63 -1.32 6.56
CA LYS A 81 13.73 -2.29 6.53
C LYS A 81 13.72 -3.09 5.24
N THR A 82 14.91 -3.44 4.77
CA THR A 82 15.07 -4.32 3.62
C THR A 82 14.57 -5.71 3.99
N THR A 83 13.71 -6.26 3.15
CA THR A 83 12.97 -7.49 3.44
C THR A 83 12.84 -8.34 2.18
N THR A 84 12.58 -9.62 2.36
CA THR A 84 12.20 -10.52 1.28
C THR A 84 10.84 -11.10 1.58
N CYS A 85 9.88 -10.80 0.71
CA CYS A 85 8.47 -11.14 0.90
C CYS A 85 8.07 -12.35 0.08
N THR A 86 7.31 -13.24 0.70
CA THR A 86 6.61 -14.34 0.04
C THR A 86 5.13 -14.01 0.01
N ASN A 87 4.61 -13.86 -1.19
CA ASN A 87 3.21 -13.61 -1.46
C ASN A 87 2.34 -14.85 -1.20
N LYS A 88 1.14 -14.61 -0.68
CA LYS A 88 0.18 -15.63 -0.28
C LYS A 88 -1.17 -15.41 -0.97
N PRO A 89 -1.88 -16.48 -1.36
CA PRO A 89 -3.15 -16.37 -2.07
C PRO A 89 -4.28 -15.89 -1.17
N ASN A 90 -4.18 -16.08 0.15
CA ASN A 90 -5.21 -15.79 1.12
C ASN A 90 -4.75 -14.67 2.10
N PRO A 91 -5.69 -13.86 2.63
CA PRO A 91 -5.36 -12.71 3.48
C PRO A 91 -4.85 -13.11 4.86
N ASP A 92 -5.18 -14.31 5.33
CA ASP A 92 -4.63 -14.91 6.55
C ASP A 92 -3.23 -15.51 6.33
N CYS A 93 -2.61 -15.25 5.17
CA CYS A 93 -1.33 -15.81 4.72
C CYS A 93 -1.31 -17.34 4.63
N SER A 94 -2.47 -17.99 4.64
CA SER A 94 -2.58 -19.42 4.37
C SER A 94 -2.37 -19.73 2.89
N GLY A 95 -2.16 -21.02 2.60
CA GLY A 95 -1.86 -21.49 1.25
C GLY A 95 -0.38 -21.43 0.87
N GLY A 96 -0.10 -21.99 -0.32
CA GLY A 96 1.22 -22.00 -0.93
C GLY A 96 1.71 -20.61 -1.32
N ALA A 97 2.95 -20.49 -1.75
CA ALA A 97 3.47 -19.23 -2.26
C ALA A 97 2.93 -18.95 -3.67
N VAL A 98 2.61 -17.69 -3.98
CA VAL A 98 2.17 -17.25 -5.32
C VAL A 98 3.36 -16.67 -6.09
N PRO A 99 3.84 -17.28 -7.20
CA PRO A 99 4.94 -16.73 -7.98
C PRO A 99 4.66 -15.31 -8.51
N PRO A 100 5.70 -14.47 -8.68
CA PRO A 100 7.12 -14.73 -8.39
C PRO A 100 7.42 -14.59 -6.89
N VAL A 101 8.10 -15.59 -6.32
CA VAL A 101 8.54 -15.60 -4.92
C VAL A 101 9.92 -16.24 -4.81
N PRO A 102 10.80 -15.74 -3.92
CA PRO A 102 10.62 -14.58 -3.03
C PRO A 102 10.86 -13.23 -3.75
N VAL A 103 10.22 -12.14 -3.29
CA VAL A 103 10.41 -10.78 -3.82
C VAL A 103 11.24 -9.93 -2.86
N PRO A 104 12.44 -9.47 -3.25
CA PRO A 104 13.22 -8.55 -2.43
C PRO A 104 12.65 -7.12 -2.49
N ILE A 105 12.49 -6.48 -1.33
CA ILE A 105 11.98 -5.12 -1.18
C ILE A 105 13.00 -4.29 -0.37
N PRO A 106 13.65 -3.27 -0.97
CA PRO A 106 14.58 -2.39 -0.27
C PRO A 106 13.90 -1.55 0.82
N ALA A 107 14.65 -1.18 1.87
CA ALA A 107 14.24 -0.14 2.80
C ALA A 107 14.01 1.19 2.06
N GLY A 108 13.03 1.97 2.52
CA GLY A 108 12.56 3.20 1.89
C GLY A 108 11.56 2.99 0.75
N THR A 109 11.27 1.73 0.38
CA THR A 109 10.25 1.45 -0.65
C THR A 109 8.87 1.86 -0.17
N VAL A 110 8.16 2.59 -1.02
CA VAL A 110 6.76 2.96 -0.82
C VAL A 110 5.93 2.20 -1.84
N LEU A 111 4.94 1.45 -1.38
CA LEU A 111 3.97 0.74 -2.24
C LEU A 111 2.60 1.38 -2.05
N PRO A 112 2.20 2.34 -2.91
CA PRO A 112 0.84 2.82 -2.93
C PRO A 112 -0.06 1.79 -3.62
N ASN A 113 -1.24 1.53 -3.07
CA ASN A 113 -2.27 0.70 -3.70
C ASN A 113 -3.00 1.53 -4.76
N VAL A 114 -2.31 1.87 -5.84
CA VAL A 114 -2.83 2.76 -6.89
C VAL A 114 -3.61 2.06 -7.99
N VAL A 115 -3.43 0.74 -8.19
CA VAL A 115 -4.04 0.00 -9.30
C VAL A 115 -3.82 -1.52 -9.13
N ASP A 116 -4.66 -2.22 -8.34
CA ASP A 116 -4.77 -3.70 -8.35
C ASP A 116 -3.46 -4.52 -8.25
N PHE A 117 -2.35 -3.90 -7.87
CA PHE A 117 -1.04 -4.57 -7.75
C PHE A 117 -1.10 -5.65 -6.66
N VAL A 118 -2.00 -5.43 -5.70
CA VAL A 118 -2.44 -6.39 -4.70
C VAL A 118 -2.96 -7.67 -5.37
N GLN A 119 -3.87 -7.59 -6.35
CA GLN A 119 -4.44 -8.77 -7.02
C GLN A 119 -3.39 -9.59 -7.79
N LEU A 120 -2.34 -8.95 -8.31
CA LEU A 120 -1.23 -9.62 -8.99
C LEU A 120 -0.24 -10.31 -8.04
N LEU A 121 -0.21 -9.87 -6.78
CA LEU A 121 0.71 -10.34 -5.75
C LEU A 121 0.03 -11.24 -4.70
N GLY A 122 -1.27 -11.52 -4.80
CA GLY A 122 -2.01 -12.33 -3.83
C GLY A 122 -2.84 -11.50 -2.84
N GLN A 123 -3.24 -12.08 -1.71
CA GLN A 123 -4.09 -11.40 -0.71
C GLN A 123 -3.34 -11.04 0.59
N GLY A 124 -2.11 -11.51 0.73
CA GLY A 124 -1.21 -11.11 1.82
C GLY A 124 0.23 -11.51 1.53
N ALA A 125 1.13 -11.14 2.43
CA ALA A 125 2.53 -11.50 2.36
C ALA A 125 3.10 -11.86 3.74
N THR A 126 4.07 -12.76 3.74
CA THR A 126 4.96 -12.96 4.88
C THR A 126 6.35 -12.53 4.46
N CYS A 127 6.94 -11.59 5.21
CA CYS A 127 8.25 -11.05 4.87
C CYS A 127 9.28 -11.35 5.94
N GLN A 128 10.48 -11.70 5.49
CA GLN A 128 11.61 -12.08 6.34
C GLN A 128 12.73 -11.06 6.20
N ARG A 129 13.59 -10.96 7.23
CA ARG A 129 14.86 -10.24 7.08
C ARG A 129 15.53 -10.75 5.82
N ASN A 130 15.96 -9.83 4.98
CA ASN A 130 16.52 -10.21 3.71
C ASN A 130 17.81 -11.02 3.97
N GLY A 131 17.78 -12.33 3.67
CA GLY A 131 18.95 -13.21 3.78
C GLY A 131 20.03 -12.90 2.74
N LEU A 132 19.82 -11.88 1.91
CA LEU A 132 20.78 -11.35 0.94
C LEU A 132 21.73 -10.30 1.54
N SER A 133 21.64 -9.99 2.83
CA SER A 133 22.67 -9.23 3.54
C SER A 133 23.13 -9.98 4.79
N SER A 134 24.25 -10.69 4.60
CA SER A 134 25.24 -11.20 5.57
C SER A 134 24.78 -12.18 6.66
#